data_AF-A0A368W9C3-F1
#
_entry.id   AF-A0A368W9C3-F1
#
_cell.length_a   1.000
_cell.length_b   1.000
_cell.length_c   1.000
_cell.angle_alpha   90.00
_cell.angle_beta   90.00
_cell.angle_gamma   90.00
#
_symmetry.space_group_name_H-M   'P 1'
#
loop_
_entity.id
_entity.type
_entity.pdbx_description
1 polymer ?
#
loop_
_entity_poly.entity_id
_entity_poly.type
_entity_poly.pdbx_seq_one_letter_code
_entity_poly.pdbx_strand_id
1 'polypeptide(L)'
;MRLYKNSKNYEYADVINFKSENEMEDILFSNEDLNKIVEEELLIVGRQIQVENYLDTIDILAIDKEGKMVIIELKSSFTSYGTDADFQTVKYAAIVSKWDISDIKELYEDCYYKLINKHVNFEKKLDAFLDVDISYINNDQRIILIGTGDNEKLNLACSWMRCKNIDVKIVPILRYEDESLEVLEDRSFEDFSVNKPILNSQYSVEYHVQKGDLQTQEVAKAYIQALQEIHHFDYPVANQSYIVFKTDGTNIIKMWVNKKTIKVDFLKGFGKIARRNKVEDLVREDVGFSIADKINYGDEGHIQVF
;
A
#
# COMPACT_ATOMS: atom_id res chain seq x y z
N MET A 1 -4.50 21.15 -31.56
CA MET A 1 -3.25 21.90 -31.32
C MET A 1 -3.06 22.21 -29.84
N ARG A 2 -2.09 21.53 -29.21
CA ARG A 2 -1.60 21.85 -27.86
C ARG A 2 -0.18 22.40 -28.00
N LEU A 3 0.17 23.40 -27.20
CA LEU A 3 1.54 23.89 -27.15
C LEU A 3 2.36 22.88 -26.34
N TYR A 4 3.34 22.23 -26.96
CA TYR A 4 4.22 21.27 -26.30
C TYR A 4 5.68 21.70 -26.48
N LYS A 5 6.52 21.35 -25.51
CA LYS A 5 7.92 21.75 -25.49
C LYS A 5 8.77 20.60 -26.05
N ASN A 6 9.28 20.77 -27.27
CA ASN A 6 10.38 19.95 -27.75
C ASN A 6 11.70 20.55 -27.25
N SER A 7 12.76 19.74 -27.20
CA SER A 7 14.13 19.98 -26.72
C SER A 7 14.76 21.36 -26.98
N LYS A 8 14.22 22.19 -27.89
CA LYS A 8 14.70 23.54 -28.19
C LYS A 8 13.62 24.62 -28.42
N ASN A 9 12.34 24.30 -28.60
CA ASN A 9 11.27 25.26 -28.93
C ASN A 9 9.89 24.82 -28.37
N TYR A 10 8.96 25.78 -28.25
CA TYR A 10 7.54 25.48 -28.10
C TYR A 10 6.90 25.36 -29.48
N GLU A 11 6.30 24.22 -29.77
CA GLU A 11 5.62 23.97 -31.03
C GLU A 11 4.16 23.59 -30.77
N TYR A 12 3.31 23.84 -31.75
CA TYR A 12 1.93 23.40 -31.71
C TYR A 12 1.85 22.09 -32.47
N ALA A 13 1.45 21.02 -31.79
CA ALA A 13 1.14 19.75 -32.43
C ALA A 13 -0.27 19.29 -32.09
N ASP A 14 -0.81 18.45 -32.96
CA ASP A 14 -2.05 17.75 -32.70
C ASP A 14 -1.77 16.50 -31.85
N VAL A 15 -2.66 16.27 -30.89
CA VAL A 15 -2.64 15.10 -30.02
C VAL A 15 -3.42 14.00 -30.73
N ILE A 16 -2.81 12.83 -30.83
CA ILE A 16 -3.42 11.65 -31.43
C ILE A 16 -3.67 10.58 -30.38
N ASN A 17 -4.68 9.74 -30.63
CA ASN A 17 -4.94 8.58 -29.79
C ASN A 17 -3.98 7.44 -30.14
N PHE A 18 -3.65 6.61 -29.15
CA PHE A 18 -3.07 5.30 -29.43
C PHE A 18 -4.08 4.42 -30.17
N LYS A 19 -3.58 3.60 -31.09
CA LYS A 19 -4.40 2.65 -31.86
C LYS A 19 -4.77 1.44 -31.01
N SER A 20 -3.88 1.04 -30.10
CA SER A 20 -4.03 -0.11 -29.21
C SER A 20 -3.04 -0.04 -28.05
N GLU A 21 -3.25 -0.89 -27.04
CA GLU A 21 -2.29 -1.10 -25.93
C GLU A 21 -0.97 -1.73 -26.44
N ASN A 22 -1.03 -2.66 -27.41
CA ASN A 22 0.18 -3.20 -28.05
C ASN A 22 1.09 -2.10 -28.65
N GLU A 23 0.51 -1.04 -29.21
CA GLU A 23 1.32 0.07 -29.72
C GLU A 23 2.03 0.82 -28.60
N MET A 24 1.42 0.94 -27.42
CA MET A 24 2.08 1.49 -26.25
C MET A 24 3.21 0.58 -25.76
N GLU A 25 3.02 -0.74 -25.78
CA GLU A 25 4.07 -1.70 -25.39
C GLU A 25 5.31 -1.66 -26.28
N ASP A 26 5.09 -1.48 -27.59
CA ASP A 26 6.14 -1.34 -28.59
C ASP A 26 6.90 -0.02 -28.41
N ILE A 27 6.23 1.06 -28.00
CA ILE A 27 6.88 2.35 -27.72
C ILE A 27 7.64 2.30 -26.40
N LEU A 28 7.03 1.74 -25.36
CA LEU A 28 7.62 1.61 -24.03
C LEU A 28 8.54 0.40 -23.94
N PHE A 29 9.16 0.00 -25.06
CA PHE A 29 9.78 -1.32 -25.21
C PHE A 29 11.03 -1.53 -24.36
N SER A 30 11.83 -0.49 -24.21
CA SER A 30 13.08 -0.56 -23.46
C SER A 30 12.91 -0.05 -22.03
N ASN A 31 13.84 -0.43 -21.15
CA ASN A 31 13.95 0.19 -19.82
C ASN A 31 14.14 1.70 -19.95
N GLU A 32 14.86 2.19 -20.96
CA GLU A 32 15.11 3.62 -21.14
C GLU A 32 13.80 4.37 -21.45
N ASP A 33 13.00 3.85 -22.38
CA ASP A 33 11.73 4.46 -22.78
C ASP A 33 10.72 4.43 -21.63
N LEU A 34 10.61 3.28 -20.95
CA LEU A 34 9.73 3.13 -19.79
C LEU A 34 10.15 4.09 -18.66
N ASN A 35 11.43 4.08 -18.27
CA ASN A 35 11.94 4.88 -17.16
C ASN A 35 11.80 6.39 -17.42
N LYS A 36 11.91 6.81 -18.68
CA LYS A 36 11.65 8.19 -19.08
C LYS A 36 10.18 8.59 -18.87
N ILE A 37 9.24 7.67 -19.09
CA ILE A 37 7.80 7.92 -18.94
C ILE A 37 7.36 7.83 -17.48
N VAL A 38 7.86 6.85 -16.73
CA VAL A 38 7.54 6.72 -15.30
C VAL A 38 8.37 7.65 -14.43
N GLU A 39 9.39 8.31 -14.98
CA GLU A 39 10.32 9.22 -14.30
C GLU A 39 11.05 8.57 -13.09
N GLU A 40 11.35 7.27 -13.19
CA GLU A 40 12.05 6.49 -12.17
C GLU A 40 12.80 5.30 -12.80
N GLU A 41 13.81 4.79 -12.09
CA GLU A 41 14.60 3.66 -12.58
C GLU A 41 13.90 2.33 -12.28
N LEU A 42 13.42 1.66 -13.32
CA LEU A 42 12.89 0.30 -13.26
C LEU A 42 13.72 -0.66 -14.11
N LEU A 43 13.75 -1.92 -13.68
CA LEU A 43 14.27 -3.05 -14.44
C LEU A 43 13.12 -3.93 -14.89
N ILE A 44 12.76 -3.89 -16.17
CA ILE A 44 11.77 -4.79 -16.76
C ILE A 44 12.24 -6.23 -16.61
N VAL A 45 11.38 -7.06 -16.00
CA VAL A 45 11.59 -8.49 -15.87
C VAL A 45 10.82 -9.32 -16.89
N GLY A 46 9.66 -8.84 -17.32
CA GLY A 46 8.83 -9.56 -18.27
C GLY A 46 7.81 -8.65 -18.95
N ARG A 47 7.29 -9.16 -20.06
CA ARG A 47 6.30 -8.49 -20.92
C ARG A 47 5.29 -9.51 -21.40
N GLN A 48 4.03 -9.11 -21.51
CA GLN A 48 2.94 -9.95 -21.99
C GLN A 48 2.95 -11.32 -21.30
N ILE A 49 3.02 -11.29 -19.97
CA ILE A 49 3.25 -12.47 -19.14
C ILE A 49 1.92 -13.18 -18.92
N GLN A 50 1.74 -14.31 -19.59
CA GLN A 50 0.55 -15.14 -19.42
C GLN A 50 0.57 -15.79 -18.04
N VAL A 51 -0.49 -15.57 -17.27
CA VAL A 51 -0.69 -16.25 -15.99
C VAL A 51 -1.55 -17.48 -16.23
N GLU A 52 -0.89 -18.64 -16.41
CA GLU A 52 -1.50 -19.89 -16.91
C GLU A 52 -2.80 -20.31 -16.21
N ASN A 53 -2.91 -20.05 -14.90
CA ASN A 53 -4.07 -20.45 -14.10
C ASN A 53 -5.25 -19.47 -14.13
N TYR A 54 -5.07 -18.28 -14.69
CA TYR A 54 -6.04 -17.18 -14.58
C TYR A 54 -6.50 -16.63 -15.93
N LEU A 55 -5.95 -17.13 -17.05
CA LEU A 55 -6.24 -16.65 -18.42
C LEU A 55 -6.05 -15.12 -18.55
N ASP A 56 -5.14 -14.59 -17.75
CA ASP A 56 -4.80 -13.19 -17.70
C ASP A 56 -3.39 -12.98 -18.25
N THR A 57 -3.12 -11.77 -18.73
CA THR A 57 -1.79 -11.37 -19.20
C THR A 57 -1.39 -10.09 -18.49
N ILE A 58 -0.20 -10.08 -17.89
CA ILE A 58 0.40 -8.87 -17.31
C ILE A 58 1.15 -8.15 -18.43
N ASP A 59 0.83 -6.89 -18.70
CA ASP A 59 1.45 -6.12 -19.78
C ASP A 59 2.96 -6.00 -19.59
N ILE A 60 3.38 -5.38 -18.48
CA ILE A 60 4.79 -5.23 -18.12
C ILE A 60 4.95 -5.52 -16.63
N LEU A 61 5.98 -6.30 -16.30
CA LEU A 61 6.44 -6.51 -14.93
C LEU A 61 7.88 -6.01 -14.81
N ALA A 62 8.17 -5.27 -13.74
CA ALA A 62 9.48 -4.73 -13.46
C ALA A 62 9.86 -4.87 -11.98
N ILE A 63 11.10 -4.49 -11.66
CA ILE A 63 11.62 -4.37 -10.29
C ILE A 63 12.10 -2.93 -10.08
N ASP A 64 11.81 -2.34 -8.93
CA ASP A 64 12.37 -1.05 -8.51
C ASP A 64 13.67 -1.20 -7.70
N LYS A 65 14.30 -0.07 -7.36
CA LYS A 65 15.58 -0.05 -6.62
C LYS A 65 15.51 -0.68 -5.23
N GLU A 66 14.33 -0.76 -4.63
CA GLU A 66 14.08 -1.35 -3.30
C GLU A 66 13.67 -2.83 -3.38
N GLY A 67 13.64 -3.41 -4.58
CA GLY A 67 13.27 -4.81 -4.80
C GLY A 67 11.77 -5.06 -4.86
N LYS A 68 10.91 -4.04 -4.86
CA LYS A 68 9.47 -4.25 -5.03
C LYS A 68 9.18 -4.69 -6.45
N MET A 69 8.24 -5.63 -6.58
CA MET A 69 7.74 -5.99 -7.90
C MET A 69 6.75 -4.92 -8.37
N VAL A 70 7.01 -4.36 -9.55
CA VAL A 70 6.23 -3.27 -10.13
C VAL A 70 5.37 -3.81 -11.27
N ILE A 71 4.07 -3.85 -11.03
CA ILE A 71 3.06 -4.25 -12.01
C ILE A 71 2.69 -3.00 -12.81
N ILE A 72 2.90 -3.05 -14.12
CA ILE A 72 2.64 -1.91 -15.00
C ILE A 72 1.57 -2.31 -16.00
N GLU A 73 0.45 -1.60 -15.96
CA GLU A 73 -0.72 -1.83 -16.81
C GLU A 73 -0.87 -0.67 -17.78
N LEU A 74 -1.10 -0.98 -19.06
CA LEU A 74 -1.24 0.00 -20.12
C LEU A 74 -2.71 0.13 -20.51
N LYS A 75 -3.18 1.36 -20.65
CA LYS A 75 -4.50 1.64 -21.24
C LYS A 75 -4.39 2.68 -22.33
N SER A 76 -4.76 2.30 -23.54
CA SER A 76 -4.86 3.23 -24.68
C SER A 76 -5.74 4.44 -24.37
N SER A 77 -6.76 4.27 -23.52
CA SER A 77 -7.55 5.34 -22.90
C SER A 77 -8.25 4.91 -21.61
N PHE A 78 -8.05 5.68 -20.54
CA PHE A 78 -8.76 5.54 -19.27
C PHE A 78 -10.23 6.00 -19.34
N THR A 79 -10.61 6.81 -20.34
CA THR A 79 -11.98 7.38 -20.43
C THR A 79 -13.03 6.35 -20.86
N SER A 80 -12.60 5.14 -21.23
CA SER A 80 -13.52 4.05 -21.56
C SER A 80 -14.38 3.70 -20.34
N TYR A 81 -15.71 3.66 -20.53
CA TYR A 81 -16.70 3.46 -19.46
C TYR A 81 -16.53 2.15 -18.66
N GLY A 82 -15.65 1.24 -19.10
CA GLY A 82 -15.37 -0.04 -18.48
C GLY A 82 -13.88 -0.34 -18.32
N THR A 83 -13.01 0.66 -18.20
CA THR A 83 -11.62 0.40 -17.79
C THR A 83 -11.63 -0.30 -16.43
N ASP A 84 -10.94 -1.44 -16.35
CA ASP A 84 -10.82 -2.31 -15.18
C ASP A 84 -9.36 -2.40 -14.70
N ALA A 85 -8.55 -1.40 -15.06
CA ALA A 85 -7.11 -1.35 -14.76
C ALA A 85 -6.82 -1.46 -13.26
N ASP A 86 -7.64 -0.84 -12.41
CA ASP A 86 -7.56 -0.95 -10.95
C ASP A 86 -7.77 -2.39 -10.47
N PHE A 87 -8.77 -3.08 -11.00
CA PHE A 87 -9.08 -4.46 -10.63
C PHE A 87 -8.03 -5.44 -11.16
N GLN A 88 -7.62 -5.28 -12.42
CA GLN A 88 -6.58 -6.09 -13.07
C GLN A 88 -5.27 -6.03 -12.31
N THR A 89 -4.79 -4.83 -11.99
CA THR A 89 -3.50 -4.65 -11.32
C THR A 89 -3.49 -5.17 -9.89
N VAL A 90 -4.59 -5.03 -9.13
CA VAL A 90 -4.69 -5.65 -7.80
C VAL A 90 -4.62 -7.17 -7.88
N LYS A 91 -5.29 -7.77 -8.87
CA LYS A 91 -5.22 -9.22 -9.12
C LYS A 91 -3.81 -9.65 -9.49
N TYR A 92 -3.12 -8.91 -10.36
CA TYR A 92 -1.74 -9.19 -10.77
C TYR A 92 -0.76 -9.06 -9.61
N ALA A 93 -0.88 -8.01 -8.79
CA ALA A 93 -0.09 -7.87 -7.58
C ALA A 93 -0.28 -9.08 -6.64
N ALA A 94 -1.52 -9.56 -6.47
CA ALA A 94 -1.80 -10.73 -5.64
C ALA A 94 -1.29 -12.08 -6.23
N ILE A 95 -1.09 -12.15 -7.54
CA ILE A 95 -0.48 -13.31 -8.21
C ILE A 95 1.04 -13.26 -8.02
N VAL A 96 1.65 -12.12 -8.38
CA VAL A 96 3.10 -11.91 -8.33
C VAL A 96 3.63 -12.00 -6.89
N SER A 97 2.84 -11.61 -5.89
CA SER A 97 3.24 -11.73 -4.47
C SER A 97 3.46 -13.18 -3.99
N LYS A 98 3.03 -14.17 -4.78
CA LYS A 98 3.26 -15.59 -4.49
C LYS A 98 4.49 -16.16 -5.19
N TRP A 99 5.09 -15.41 -6.10
CA TRP A 99 6.28 -15.85 -6.83
C TRP A 99 7.49 -15.83 -5.92
N ASP A 100 8.33 -16.86 -6.06
CA ASP A 100 9.65 -16.85 -5.47
C ASP A 100 10.67 -16.21 -6.42
N ILE A 101 11.90 -16.08 -5.93
CA ILE A 101 12.99 -15.50 -6.72
C ILE A 101 13.34 -16.35 -7.95
N SER A 102 13.08 -17.66 -7.92
CA SER A 102 13.37 -18.55 -9.04
C SER A 102 12.35 -18.39 -10.17
N ASP A 103 11.08 -18.17 -9.85
CA ASP A 103 10.04 -17.81 -10.82
C ASP A 103 10.41 -16.51 -11.56
N ILE A 104 10.82 -15.48 -10.81
CA ILE A 104 11.20 -14.18 -11.36
C ILE A 104 12.48 -14.30 -12.22
N LYS A 105 13.44 -15.11 -11.78
CA LYS A 105 14.67 -15.40 -12.50
C LYS A 105 14.39 -16.05 -13.85
N GLU A 106 13.59 -17.12 -13.86
CA GLU A 106 13.22 -17.83 -15.09
C GLU A 106 12.55 -16.87 -16.07
N LEU A 107 11.57 -16.10 -15.59
CA LEU A 107 10.89 -15.10 -16.40
C LEU A 107 11.86 -14.07 -17.01
N TYR A 108 12.78 -13.52 -16.20
CA TYR A 108 13.75 -12.54 -16.67
C TYR A 108 14.69 -13.10 -17.73
N GLU A 109 15.29 -14.26 -17.46
CA GLU A 109 16.27 -14.86 -18.35
C GLU A 109 15.62 -15.26 -19.69
N ASP A 110 14.39 -15.76 -19.64
CA ASP A 110 13.59 -16.07 -20.84
C ASP A 110 13.21 -14.82 -21.62
N CYS A 111 12.71 -13.79 -20.93
CA CYS A 111 12.36 -12.52 -21.56
C CYS A 111 13.59 -11.92 -22.25
N TYR A 112 14.71 -11.83 -21.53
CA TYR A 112 15.96 -11.30 -22.03
C TYR A 112 16.48 -12.09 -23.25
N TYR A 113 16.42 -13.42 -23.20
CA TYR A 113 16.81 -14.26 -24.32
C TYR A 113 15.91 -14.03 -25.55
N LYS A 114 14.59 -13.97 -25.37
CA LYS A 114 13.64 -13.71 -26.47
C LYS A 114 13.86 -12.33 -27.11
N LEU A 115 14.19 -11.32 -26.31
CA LEU A 115 14.36 -9.94 -26.78
C LEU A 115 15.69 -9.71 -27.50
N ILE A 116 16.80 -10.25 -26.97
CA ILE A 116 18.14 -9.91 -27.48
C ILE A 116 18.99 -11.11 -27.93
N ASN A 117 18.43 -12.32 -27.89
CA ASN A 117 19.06 -13.58 -28.31
C ASN A 117 20.41 -13.84 -27.61
N LYS A 118 20.47 -13.57 -26.30
CA LYS A 118 21.65 -13.79 -25.45
C LYS A 118 21.22 -14.26 -24.07
N HIS A 119 22.05 -15.10 -23.45
CA HIS A 119 21.89 -15.44 -22.03
C HIS A 119 22.36 -14.30 -21.14
N VAL A 120 21.73 -14.20 -19.98
CA VAL A 120 22.06 -13.24 -18.92
C VAL A 120 22.14 -13.99 -17.60
N ASN A 121 22.90 -13.44 -16.67
CA ASN A 121 22.88 -13.89 -15.28
C ASN A 121 21.99 -12.90 -14.51
N PHE A 122 20.83 -13.35 -14.07
CA PHE A 122 19.85 -12.54 -13.35
C PHE A 122 20.43 -11.91 -12.07
N GLU A 123 21.08 -12.70 -11.22
CA GLU A 123 21.67 -12.25 -9.95
C GLU A 123 22.66 -11.10 -10.16
N LYS A 124 23.56 -11.23 -11.14
CA LYS A 124 24.53 -10.18 -11.48
C LYS A 124 23.85 -8.90 -12.01
N LYS A 125 22.72 -9.03 -12.70
CA LYS A 125 21.96 -7.87 -13.19
C LYS A 125 21.24 -7.17 -12.06
N LEU A 126 20.66 -7.92 -11.13
CA LEU A 126 20.02 -7.39 -9.93
C LEU A 126 21.01 -6.71 -9.00
N ASP A 127 22.15 -7.34 -8.69
CA ASP A 127 23.19 -6.74 -7.84
C ASP A 127 23.70 -5.40 -8.39
N ALA A 128 23.70 -5.23 -9.71
CA ALA A 128 24.09 -3.97 -10.34
C ALA A 128 22.95 -2.93 -10.38
N PHE A 129 21.70 -3.36 -10.21
CA PHE A 129 20.53 -2.51 -10.31
C PHE A 129 19.98 -2.07 -8.95
N LEU A 130 19.86 -2.99 -7.99
CA LEU A 130 19.25 -2.78 -6.67
C LEU A 130 20.15 -1.95 -5.75
N ASP A 131 19.50 -1.15 -4.90
CA ASP A 131 20.15 -0.43 -3.79
C ASP A 131 20.05 -1.21 -2.46
N VAL A 132 19.42 -2.39 -2.50
CA VAL A 132 19.15 -3.28 -1.37
C VAL A 132 19.66 -4.69 -1.64
N ASP A 133 19.68 -5.53 -0.60
CA ASP A 133 20.00 -6.95 -0.75
C ASP A 133 18.93 -7.69 -1.56
N ILE A 134 19.34 -8.73 -2.29
CA ILE A 134 18.44 -9.56 -3.10
C ILE A 134 17.31 -10.21 -2.27
N SER A 135 17.49 -10.36 -0.95
CA SER A 135 16.45 -10.84 -0.03
C SER A 135 15.24 -9.92 0.10
N TYR A 136 15.33 -8.69 -0.42
CA TYR A 136 14.22 -7.72 -0.41
C TYR A 136 13.28 -7.87 -1.61
N ILE A 137 13.68 -8.67 -2.60
CA ILE A 137 12.87 -8.88 -3.80
C ILE A 137 11.51 -9.47 -3.45
N ASN A 138 10.46 -8.86 -4.01
CA ASN A 138 9.07 -9.30 -3.89
C ASN A 138 8.50 -9.31 -2.46
N ASN A 139 9.16 -8.64 -1.51
CA ASN A 139 8.60 -8.42 -0.17
C ASN A 139 7.38 -7.49 -0.18
N ASP A 140 7.21 -6.71 -1.24
CA ASP A 140 6.05 -5.85 -1.48
C ASP A 140 5.83 -5.65 -2.99
N GLN A 141 4.63 -5.20 -3.35
CA GLN A 141 4.23 -4.94 -4.75
C GLN A 141 3.78 -3.50 -4.93
N ARG A 142 4.08 -2.95 -6.10
CA ARG A 142 3.68 -1.62 -6.52
C ARG A 142 2.98 -1.67 -7.86
N ILE A 143 2.06 -0.74 -8.09
CA ILE A 143 1.27 -0.64 -9.31
C ILE A 143 1.58 0.66 -10.04
N ILE A 144 1.75 0.61 -11.35
CA ILE A 144 1.82 1.80 -12.23
C ILE A 144 0.81 1.62 -13.36
N LEU A 145 -0.11 2.58 -13.50
CA LEU A 145 -1.06 2.64 -14.61
C LEU A 145 -0.57 3.69 -15.60
N ILE A 146 -0.34 3.33 -16.86
CA ILE A 146 0.08 4.27 -17.90
C ILE A 146 -1.00 4.34 -18.98
N GLY A 147 -1.43 5.54 -19.35
CA GLY A 147 -2.49 5.67 -20.34
C GLY A 147 -2.92 7.09 -20.65
N THR A 148 -3.88 7.24 -21.57
CA THR A 148 -4.41 8.56 -21.95
C THR A 148 -5.74 8.86 -21.28
N GLY A 149 -6.06 10.15 -21.19
CA GLY A 149 -7.33 10.60 -20.63
C GLY A 149 -7.39 10.51 -19.11
N ASP A 150 -8.59 10.65 -18.56
CA ASP A 150 -8.83 10.77 -17.13
C ASP A 150 -10.13 10.04 -16.76
N ASN A 151 -10.15 9.42 -15.58
CA ASN A 151 -11.29 8.66 -15.11
C ASN A 151 -11.46 8.81 -13.60
N GLU A 152 -12.51 9.54 -13.19
CA GLU A 152 -12.80 9.82 -11.78
C GLU A 152 -12.96 8.55 -10.93
N LYS A 153 -13.51 7.47 -11.50
CA LYS A 153 -13.68 6.20 -10.75
C LYS A 153 -12.34 5.52 -10.52
N LEU A 154 -11.47 5.50 -11.54
CA LEU A 154 -10.11 4.99 -11.43
C LEU A 154 -9.32 5.80 -10.40
N ASN A 155 -9.39 7.13 -10.47
CA ASN A 155 -8.73 8.03 -9.53
C ASN A 155 -9.22 7.79 -8.10
N LEU A 156 -10.53 7.62 -7.90
CA LEU A 156 -11.11 7.32 -6.58
C LEU A 156 -10.59 5.99 -6.03
N ALA A 157 -10.55 4.93 -6.86
CA ALA A 157 -10.03 3.62 -6.46
C ALA A 157 -8.55 3.69 -6.08
N CYS A 158 -7.70 4.29 -6.92
CA CYS A 158 -6.28 4.47 -6.63
C CYS A 158 -6.03 5.33 -5.38
N SER A 159 -6.83 6.37 -5.15
CA SER A 159 -6.71 7.19 -3.94
C SER A 159 -7.06 6.41 -2.67
N TRP A 160 -8.09 5.55 -2.73
CA TRP A 160 -8.42 4.64 -1.63
C TRP A 160 -7.30 3.61 -1.39
N MET A 161 -6.73 3.03 -2.44
CA MET A 161 -5.61 2.08 -2.35
C MET A 161 -4.41 2.70 -1.62
N ARG A 162 -4.01 3.92 -1.99
CA ARG A 162 -2.94 4.65 -1.28
C ARG A 162 -3.27 4.92 0.19
N CYS A 163 -4.52 5.28 0.49
CA CYS A 163 -4.99 5.43 1.88
C CYS A 163 -4.90 4.11 2.68
N LYS A 164 -4.82 2.96 2.00
CA LYS A 164 -4.57 1.63 2.56
C LYS A 164 -3.12 1.17 2.45
N ASN A 165 -2.19 2.07 2.14
CA ASN A 165 -0.76 1.79 2.00
C ASN A 165 -0.44 0.80 0.87
N ILE A 166 -1.31 0.76 -0.16
CA ILE A 166 -1.02 0.09 -1.42
C ILE A 166 -0.36 1.12 -2.34
N ASP A 167 0.85 0.85 -2.78
CA ASP A 167 1.61 1.73 -3.66
C ASP A 167 1.08 1.64 -5.09
N VAL A 168 0.43 2.71 -5.54
CA VAL A 168 -0.11 2.84 -6.89
C VAL A 168 0.29 4.20 -7.46
N LYS A 169 0.58 4.26 -8.75
CA LYS A 169 0.86 5.48 -9.53
C LYS A 169 0.02 5.47 -10.80
N ILE A 170 -0.53 6.62 -11.19
CA ILE A 170 -1.09 6.80 -12.52
C ILE A 170 -0.17 7.78 -13.26
N VAL A 171 0.19 7.42 -14.49
CA VAL A 171 1.04 8.21 -15.38
C VAL A 171 0.20 8.55 -16.61
N PRO A 172 -0.50 9.70 -16.59
CA PRO A 172 -1.27 10.13 -17.74
C PRO A 172 -0.31 10.64 -18.83
N ILE A 173 -0.42 10.10 -20.03
CA ILE A 173 0.41 10.50 -21.16
C ILE A 173 -0.42 11.06 -22.31
N LEU A 174 0.20 11.92 -23.12
CA LEU A 174 -0.27 12.29 -24.45
C LEU A 174 0.68 11.76 -25.51
N ARG A 175 0.14 11.52 -26.70
CA ARG A 175 0.92 11.24 -27.90
C ARG A 175 0.69 12.33 -28.95
N TYR A 176 1.78 12.78 -29.56
CA TYR A 176 1.77 13.75 -30.65
C TYR A 176 1.93 13.07 -32.02
N GLU A 177 1.59 13.79 -33.09
CA GLU A 177 1.73 13.31 -34.48
C GLU A 177 3.18 12.94 -34.86
N ASP A 178 4.17 13.57 -34.25
CA ASP A 178 5.60 13.25 -34.40
C ASP A 178 6.04 12.03 -33.55
N GLU A 179 5.07 11.30 -33.00
CA GLU A 179 5.22 10.15 -32.11
C GLU A 179 5.87 10.46 -30.76
N SER A 180 6.13 11.73 -30.45
CA SER A 180 6.61 12.11 -29.12
C SER A 180 5.53 11.90 -28.06
N LEU A 181 5.99 11.53 -26.86
CA LEU A 181 5.15 11.37 -25.69
C LEU A 181 5.41 12.50 -24.69
N GLU A 182 4.34 13.02 -24.12
CA GLU A 182 4.38 13.95 -22.99
C GLU A 182 3.70 13.31 -21.79
N VAL A 183 4.43 13.24 -20.68
CA VAL A 183 3.86 12.90 -19.38
C VAL A 183 3.15 14.14 -18.85
N LEU A 184 1.87 14.00 -18.54
CA LEU A 184 1.13 15.05 -17.87
C LEU A 184 1.49 15.03 -16.40
N GLU A 185 1.64 16.22 -15.80
CA GLU A 185 1.83 16.34 -14.36
C GLU A 185 0.76 15.53 -13.63
N ASP A 186 1.22 14.76 -12.63
CA ASP A 186 0.35 14.04 -11.71
C ASP A 186 -0.65 15.05 -11.16
N ARG A 187 -1.92 14.90 -11.56
CA ARG A 187 -2.99 15.64 -10.94
C ARG A 187 -3.11 15.06 -9.55
N SER A 188 -2.37 15.66 -8.62
CA SER A 188 -2.36 15.37 -7.20
C SER A 188 -3.74 14.86 -6.81
N PHE A 189 -3.82 13.54 -6.61
CA PHE A 189 -5.06 12.87 -6.28
C PHE A 189 -5.71 13.63 -5.13
N GLU A 190 -7.00 13.91 -5.24
CA GLU A 190 -7.72 14.62 -4.18
C GLU A 190 -7.41 13.96 -2.82
N ASP A 191 -7.25 14.79 -1.77
CA ASP A 191 -7.01 14.32 -0.40
C ASP A 191 -8.08 13.28 -0.01
N PHE A 192 -7.75 12.01 -0.17
CA PHE A 192 -8.69 10.94 0.10
C PHE A 192 -8.68 10.66 1.59
N SER A 193 -9.84 10.87 2.22
CA SER A 193 -10.05 10.50 3.61
C SER A 193 -11.25 9.57 3.73
N VAL A 194 -11.08 8.51 4.52
CA VAL A 194 -12.20 7.67 4.90
C VAL A 194 -13.07 8.47 5.87
N ASN A 195 -14.30 8.75 5.44
CA ASN A 195 -15.31 9.37 6.30
C ASN A 195 -15.55 8.49 7.52
N LYS A 196 -15.04 8.95 8.66
CA LYS A 196 -15.38 8.37 9.96
C LYS A 196 -16.76 8.89 10.35
N PRO A 197 -17.60 8.07 11.00
CA PRO A 197 -18.87 8.55 11.53
C PRO A 197 -18.65 9.81 12.38
N ILE A 198 -19.43 10.87 12.13
CA ILE A 198 -19.44 12.04 12.99
C ILE A 198 -20.20 11.66 14.26
N LEU A 199 -19.54 11.84 15.40
CA LEU A 199 -19.97 11.31 16.68
C LEU A 199 -19.95 12.45 17.71
N ASN A 200 -21.06 12.62 18.42
CA ASN A 200 -21.35 13.71 19.35
C ASN A 200 -20.52 13.56 20.64
N SER A 201 -19.88 14.62 21.12
CA SER A 201 -18.77 14.64 22.10
C SER A 201 -19.04 14.17 23.55
N GLN A 202 -19.94 13.21 23.78
CA GLN A 202 -20.24 12.64 25.11
C GLN A 202 -19.41 11.37 25.42
N TYR A 203 -18.21 11.26 24.86
CA TYR A 203 -17.35 10.08 25.01
C TYR A 203 -16.50 10.18 26.26
N SER A 204 -17.03 9.78 27.41
CA SER A 204 -16.25 9.58 28.63
C SER A 204 -15.61 8.18 28.67
N VAL A 205 -14.69 7.95 29.60
CA VAL A 205 -14.17 6.59 29.87
C VAL A 205 -15.32 5.65 30.23
N GLU A 206 -16.25 6.13 31.07
CA GLU A 206 -17.44 5.37 31.48
C GLU A 206 -18.35 5.04 30.29
N TYR A 207 -18.54 5.97 29.36
CA TYR A 207 -19.31 5.72 28.13
C TYR A 207 -18.75 4.53 27.35
N HIS A 208 -17.42 4.47 27.18
CA HIS A 208 -16.77 3.37 26.46
C HIS A 208 -16.90 2.06 27.22
N VAL A 209 -16.63 2.06 28.53
CA VAL A 209 -16.77 0.86 29.38
C VAL A 209 -18.18 0.28 29.25
N GLN A 210 -19.23 1.11 29.34
CA GLN A 210 -20.63 0.68 29.25
C GLN A 210 -21.04 0.06 27.90
N LYS A 211 -20.20 0.12 26.86
CA LYS A 211 -20.44 -0.61 25.59
C LYS A 211 -20.22 -2.12 25.71
N GLY A 212 -19.43 -2.55 26.69
CA GLY A 212 -19.21 -3.96 26.99
C GLY A 212 -20.45 -4.63 27.57
N ASP A 213 -20.55 -5.95 27.45
CA ASP A 213 -21.37 -6.77 28.33
C ASP A 213 -20.82 -6.75 29.77
N LEU A 214 -21.56 -7.31 30.73
CA LEU A 214 -21.20 -7.25 32.16
C LEU A 214 -19.75 -7.69 32.42
N GLN A 215 -19.35 -8.84 31.87
CA GLN A 215 -17.98 -9.33 32.02
C GLN A 215 -16.95 -8.43 31.34
N THR A 216 -17.25 -7.89 30.16
CA THR A 216 -16.34 -7.00 29.45
C THR A 216 -16.20 -5.65 30.16
N GLN A 217 -17.26 -5.18 30.82
CA GLN A 217 -17.22 -4.00 31.68
C GLN A 217 -16.30 -4.23 32.89
N GLU A 218 -16.42 -5.39 33.55
CA GLU A 218 -15.55 -5.79 34.66
C GLU A 218 -14.08 -5.85 34.22
N VAL A 219 -13.80 -6.56 33.11
CA VAL A 219 -12.45 -6.64 32.54
C VAL A 219 -11.92 -5.26 32.16
N ALA A 220 -12.73 -4.39 31.53
CA ALA A 220 -12.30 -3.05 31.15
C ALA A 220 -11.95 -2.18 32.37
N LYS A 221 -12.77 -2.23 33.44
CA LYS A 221 -12.52 -1.49 34.69
C LYS A 221 -11.25 -1.99 35.38
N ALA A 222 -11.14 -3.30 35.54
CA ALA A 222 -9.95 -3.94 36.10
C ALA A 222 -8.69 -3.59 35.31
N TYR A 223 -8.76 -3.59 33.97
CA TYR A 223 -7.63 -3.26 33.11
C TYR A 223 -7.21 -1.80 33.25
N ILE A 224 -8.17 -0.86 33.29
CA ILE A 224 -7.90 0.56 33.52
C ILE A 224 -7.20 0.75 34.87
N GLN A 225 -7.69 0.11 35.93
CA GLN A 225 -7.12 0.19 37.26
C GLN A 225 -5.71 -0.39 37.30
N ALA A 226 -5.51 -1.60 36.76
CA ALA A 226 -4.20 -2.25 36.70
C ALA A 226 -3.16 -1.39 35.94
N LEU A 227 -3.55 -0.71 34.87
CA LEU A 227 -2.68 0.23 34.16
C LEU A 227 -2.28 1.43 35.03
N GLN A 228 -3.21 1.99 35.80
CA GLN A 228 -2.94 3.10 36.72
C GLN A 228 -2.02 2.69 37.89
N GLU A 229 -2.02 1.40 38.26
CA GLU A 229 -1.16 0.87 39.32
C GLU A 229 0.27 0.55 38.84
N ILE A 230 0.41 -0.01 37.64
CA ILE A 230 1.73 -0.49 37.14
C ILE A 230 2.55 0.67 36.54
N HIS A 231 1.91 1.78 36.19
CA HIS A 231 2.53 2.94 35.56
C HIS A 231 1.93 4.25 36.07
N HIS A 232 2.79 5.24 36.32
CA HIS A 232 2.39 6.63 36.55
C HIS A 232 1.87 7.27 35.25
N PHE A 233 0.83 6.71 34.66
CA PHE A 233 0.11 7.33 33.56
C PHE A 233 -0.68 8.53 34.08
N ASP A 234 -0.86 9.51 33.19
CA ASP A 234 -1.91 10.50 33.37
C ASP A 234 -3.28 9.81 33.48
N TYR A 235 -4.26 10.49 34.07
CA TYR A 235 -5.62 9.98 34.16
C TYR A 235 -6.16 9.62 32.75
N PRO A 236 -6.84 8.47 32.57
CA PRO A 236 -7.31 8.05 31.26
C PRO A 236 -8.26 9.08 30.66
N VAL A 237 -8.01 9.43 29.40
CA VAL A 237 -8.87 10.36 28.65
C VAL A 237 -9.54 9.59 27.53
N ALA A 238 -10.84 9.76 27.38
CA ALA A 238 -11.58 9.19 26.26
C ALA A 238 -11.54 10.12 25.04
N ASN A 239 -11.39 9.52 23.87
CA ASN A 239 -11.65 10.13 22.59
C ASN A 239 -12.96 9.54 22.02
N GLN A 240 -13.33 9.91 20.81
CA GLN A 240 -14.52 9.46 20.11
C GLN A 240 -14.68 7.94 20.05
N SER A 241 -13.57 7.18 19.94
CA SER A 241 -13.63 5.75 19.65
C SER A 241 -12.87 4.87 20.63
N TYR A 242 -12.07 5.44 21.53
CA TYR A 242 -11.21 4.68 22.43
C TYR A 242 -10.82 5.51 23.66
N ILE A 243 -10.35 4.81 24.68
CA ILE A 243 -9.71 5.36 25.87
C ILE A 243 -8.20 5.43 25.62
N VAL A 244 -7.56 6.51 26.07
CA VAL A 244 -6.12 6.78 25.90
C VAL A 244 -5.46 6.93 27.26
N PHE A 245 -4.29 6.30 27.40
CA PHE A 245 -3.37 6.52 28.50
C PHE A 245 -2.14 7.25 27.98
N LYS A 246 -1.76 8.33 28.68
CA LYS A 246 -0.65 9.21 28.31
C LYS A 246 0.43 9.24 29.39
N THR A 247 1.64 9.57 28.99
CA THR A 247 2.75 9.96 29.86
C THR A 247 3.37 11.21 29.28
N ASP A 248 3.48 12.27 30.08
CA ASP A 248 4.03 13.57 29.68
C ASP A 248 3.39 14.08 28.36
N GLY A 249 2.06 13.93 28.24
CA GLY A 249 1.29 14.33 27.06
C GLY A 249 1.39 13.40 25.84
N THR A 250 2.24 12.38 25.87
CA THR A 250 2.43 11.41 24.78
C THR A 250 1.50 10.22 24.93
N ASN A 251 0.79 9.82 23.85
CA ASN A 251 -0.08 8.62 23.86
C ASN A 251 0.77 7.35 23.95
N ILE A 252 0.54 6.54 24.99
CA ILE A 252 1.26 5.27 25.20
C ILE A 252 0.36 4.08 24.88
N ILE A 253 -0.90 4.11 25.32
CA ILE A 253 -1.85 3.01 25.14
C ILE A 253 -3.16 3.55 24.58
N LYS A 254 -3.74 2.82 23.63
CA LYS A 254 -5.13 2.99 23.20
C LYS A 254 -5.92 1.73 23.56
N MET A 255 -7.10 1.93 24.14
CA MET A 255 -8.00 0.84 24.51
C MET A 255 -9.38 1.06 23.92
N TRP A 256 -9.90 0.07 23.19
CA TRP A 256 -11.27 0.03 22.70
C TRP A 256 -12.06 -0.97 23.53
N VAL A 257 -13.24 -0.59 23.97
CA VAL A 257 -14.19 -1.50 24.63
C VAL A 257 -15.26 -1.87 23.62
N ASN A 258 -15.28 -3.15 23.24
CA ASN A 258 -16.31 -3.74 22.41
C ASN A 258 -17.31 -4.50 23.27
N LYS A 259 -18.39 -5.00 22.66
CA LYS A 259 -19.43 -5.73 23.40
C LYS A 259 -18.90 -6.94 24.17
N LYS A 260 -17.95 -7.69 23.61
CA LYS A 260 -17.46 -8.96 24.20
C LYS A 260 -16.00 -8.95 24.61
N THR A 261 -15.23 -7.95 24.16
CA THR A 261 -13.78 -7.89 24.35
C THR A 261 -13.33 -6.46 24.56
N ILE A 262 -12.17 -6.29 25.16
CA ILE A 262 -11.37 -5.08 25.04
C ILE A 262 -10.26 -5.31 24.01
N LYS A 263 -9.96 -4.30 23.19
CA LYS A 263 -8.77 -4.27 22.34
C LYS A 263 -7.77 -3.27 22.93
N VAL A 264 -6.49 -3.64 22.99
CA VAL A 264 -5.42 -2.79 23.55
C VAL A 264 -4.25 -2.70 22.58
N ASP A 265 -3.85 -1.47 22.22
CA ASP A 265 -2.69 -1.19 21.37
C ASP A 265 -1.63 -0.39 22.14
N PHE A 266 -0.38 -0.86 22.10
CA PHE A 266 0.78 -0.18 22.68
C PHE A 266 1.54 0.60 21.62
N LEU A 267 1.58 1.93 21.74
CA LEU A 267 2.10 2.80 20.69
C LEU A 267 3.62 3.03 20.77
N LYS A 268 4.18 3.24 21.98
CA LYS A 268 5.62 3.51 22.18
C LYS A 268 6.11 3.11 23.58
N GLY A 269 7.36 2.68 23.71
CA GLY A 269 8.14 2.73 24.97
C GLY A 269 7.69 1.85 26.14
N PHE A 270 6.64 1.05 26.00
CA PHE A 270 6.23 0.10 27.03
C PHE A 270 7.17 -1.11 26.99
N GLY A 271 7.75 -1.56 28.10
CA GLY A 271 8.46 -2.85 28.19
C GLY A 271 7.47 -4.01 27.94
N LYS A 272 7.21 -4.29 26.65
CA LYS A 272 5.88 -4.69 26.15
C LYS A 272 5.36 -5.98 26.74
N ILE A 273 6.19 -6.99 26.94
CA ILE A 273 5.74 -8.33 27.34
C ILE A 273 5.65 -8.46 28.87
N ALA A 274 6.70 -8.09 29.61
CA ALA A 274 6.74 -8.26 31.07
C ALA A 274 5.67 -7.41 31.79
N ARG A 275 5.44 -6.19 31.30
CA ARG A 275 4.41 -5.30 31.86
C ARG A 275 3.00 -5.72 31.44
N ARG A 276 2.81 -6.24 30.22
CA ARG A 276 1.53 -6.83 29.77
C ARG A 276 1.13 -7.98 30.69
N ASN A 277 2.03 -8.93 30.93
CA ASN A 277 1.74 -10.07 31.81
C ASN A 277 1.34 -9.60 33.21
N LYS A 278 2.07 -8.61 33.76
CA LYS A 278 1.74 -8.04 35.06
C LYS A 278 0.34 -7.40 35.09
N VAL A 279 -0.05 -6.66 34.04
CA VAL A 279 -1.41 -6.09 33.92
C VAL A 279 -2.44 -7.20 33.87
N GLU A 280 -2.24 -8.22 33.03
CA GLU A 280 -3.16 -9.35 32.93
C GLU A 280 -3.30 -10.12 34.25
N ASP A 281 -2.23 -10.28 35.00
CA ASP A 281 -2.26 -10.96 36.30
C ASP A 281 -3.10 -10.17 37.31
N LEU A 282 -2.91 -8.84 37.41
CA LEU A 282 -3.75 -7.98 38.25
C LEU A 282 -5.22 -8.05 37.83
N VAL A 283 -5.49 -8.04 36.53
CA VAL A 283 -6.88 -8.14 36.03
C VAL A 283 -7.49 -9.49 36.37
N ARG A 284 -6.76 -10.60 36.23
CA ARG A 284 -7.24 -11.94 36.60
C ARG A 284 -7.56 -12.03 38.08
N GLU A 285 -6.71 -11.44 38.93
CA GLU A 285 -6.91 -11.39 40.36
C GLU A 285 -8.17 -10.60 40.73
N ASP A 286 -8.45 -9.48 40.05
CA ASP A 286 -9.61 -8.63 40.31
C ASP A 286 -10.93 -9.24 39.83
N VAL A 287 -10.99 -9.77 38.60
CA VAL A 287 -12.26 -10.22 38.02
C VAL A 287 -12.65 -11.65 38.40
N GLY A 288 -11.70 -12.49 38.84
CA GLY A 288 -11.98 -13.84 39.33
C GLY A 288 -12.46 -14.85 38.27
N PHE A 289 -12.31 -14.54 36.98
CA PHE A 289 -12.60 -15.44 35.86
C PHE A 289 -11.56 -15.32 34.73
N SER A 290 -11.61 -16.24 33.77
CA SER A 290 -10.67 -16.25 32.64
C SER A 290 -10.87 -15.04 31.73
N ILE A 291 -9.78 -14.33 31.45
CA ILE A 291 -9.75 -13.14 30.58
C ILE A 291 -9.19 -13.42 29.18
N ALA A 292 -8.82 -14.67 28.87
CA ALA A 292 -8.13 -15.03 27.62
C ALA A 292 -8.91 -14.62 26.36
N ASP A 293 -10.22 -14.83 26.35
CA ASP A 293 -11.11 -14.48 25.23
C ASP A 293 -11.66 -13.04 25.34
N LYS A 294 -11.22 -12.28 26.35
CA LYS A 294 -11.73 -10.94 26.65
C LYS A 294 -10.76 -9.84 26.28
N ILE A 295 -9.47 -10.12 26.09
CA ILE A 295 -8.44 -9.11 25.78
C ILE A 295 -7.75 -9.45 24.47
N ASN A 296 -7.93 -8.57 23.49
CA ASN A 296 -7.25 -8.62 22.20
C ASN A 296 -6.15 -7.56 22.17
N TYR A 297 -4.95 -7.94 21.75
CA TYR A 297 -3.87 -6.97 21.52
C TYR A 297 -3.75 -6.71 20.03
N GLY A 298 -3.60 -5.44 19.62
CA GLY A 298 -3.32 -5.14 18.22
C GLY A 298 -1.92 -5.60 17.82
N ASP A 299 -1.78 -5.88 16.52
CA ASP A 299 -0.49 -6.19 15.92
C ASP A 299 0.50 -5.07 16.25
N GLU A 300 1.70 -5.50 16.67
CA GLU A 300 2.80 -4.59 16.94
C GLU A 300 2.99 -3.74 15.70
N GLY A 301 2.68 -2.44 15.80
CA GLY A 301 2.97 -1.53 14.70
C GLY A 301 4.42 -1.75 14.33
N HIS A 302 4.65 -2.27 13.12
CA HIS A 302 5.90 -2.09 12.42
C HIS A 302 6.10 -0.58 12.39
N ILE A 303 6.87 -0.08 13.35
CA ILE A 303 7.55 1.18 13.18
C ILE A 303 8.56 0.85 12.08
N GLN A 304 8.14 1.02 10.82
CA GLN A 304 9.10 1.31 9.77
C GLN A 304 9.85 2.54 10.28
N VAL A 305 11.07 2.29 10.72
CA VAL A 305 12.04 3.32 10.99
C VAL A 305 12.31 3.92 9.61
N PHE A 306 11.84 5.15 9.40
CA PHE A 306 12.25 5.99 8.27
C PHE A 306 13.77 6.15 8.25
#